data_AF-A0A7S0J7W3-F1
#
_entry.id   AF-A0A7S0J7W3-F1
#
_cell.length_a   1.000
_cell.length_b   1.000
_cell.length_c   1.000
_cell.angle_alpha   90.00
_cell.angle_beta   90.00
_cell.angle_gamma   90.00
#
_symmetry.space_group_name_H-M   'P 1'
#
loop_
_entity.id
_entity.type
_entity.pdbx_description
1 polymer ?
#
loop_
_entity_poly.entity_id
_entity_poly.type
_entity_poly.pdbx_seq_one_letter_code
_entity_poly.pdbx_strand_id
1 'polypeptide(L)'
;MATALSTQAGRTRLITRRSASGAVHRERAPLPLPRACSDESMWLSRLLYEHNLKAYKPEVNVHDPKERRPMNESITTHWCVGDELKLWSTERRAPADAAEQCTLKGALTSTF
;
A
#
# COMPACT_ATOMS: atom_id res chain seq x y z
N MET A 1 -30.94 22.50 -5.16
CA MET A 1 -30.17 21.30 -4.80
C MET A 1 -28.83 21.40 -5.51
N ALA A 2 -27.76 21.71 -4.77
CA ALA A 2 -26.44 21.97 -5.33
C ALA A 2 -25.59 20.69 -5.31
N THR A 3 -25.30 20.14 -6.48
CA THR A 3 -24.27 19.11 -6.67
C THR A 3 -22.91 19.79 -6.82
N ALA A 4 -22.12 19.76 -5.76
CA ALA A 4 -20.70 20.13 -5.83
C ALA A 4 -19.91 18.98 -6.47
N LEU A 5 -19.63 19.11 -7.77
CA LEU A 5 -18.60 18.34 -8.46
C LEU A 5 -17.24 18.77 -7.88
N SER A 6 -16.76 18.07 -6.85
CA SER A 6 -15.39 18.25 -6.36
C SER A 6 -14.42 17.74 -7.43
N THR A 7 -13.90 18.66 -8.23
CA THR A 7 -12.83 18.38 -9.19
C THR A 7 -11.54 18.18 -8.38
N GLN A 8 -11.23 16.95 -8.00
CA GLN A 8 -9.91 16.61 -7.48
C GLN A 8 -8.88 16.87 -8.59
N ALA A 9 -8.28 18.05 -8.56
CA ALA A 9 -7.13 18.38 -9.39
C ALA A 9 -6.03 17.34 -9.12
N GLY A 10 -5.77 16.49 -10.11
CA GLY A 10 -4.84 15.37 -10.00
C GLY A 10 -3.47 15.83 -9.51
N ARG A 11 -3.02 15.27 -8.38
CA ARG A 11 -1.67 15.52 -7.87
C ARG A 11 -0.68 15.14 -8.97
N THR A 12 0.28 16.01 -9.28
CA THR A 12 1.32 15.75 -10.28
C THR A 12 2.68 15.62 -9.60
N ARG A 13 3.59 14.82 -10.15
CA ARG A 13 5.01 14.77 -9.75
C ARG A 13 5.87 15.29 -10.88
N LEU A 14 6.94 16.00 -10.54
CA LEU A 14 7.97 16.39 -11.50
C LEU A 14 8.85 15.18 -11.81
N ILE A 15 8.85 14.75 -13.06
CA ILE A 15 9.76 13.73 -13.58
C ILE A 15 10.79 14.39 -14.50
N THR A 16 12.02 13.88 -14.44
CA THR A 16 13.09 14.32 -15.34
C THR A 16 13.15 13.32 -16.49
N ARG A 17 12.98 13.79 -17.72
CA ARG A 17 13.06 12.96 -18.94
C ARG A 17 14.15 13.46 -19.86
N ARG A 18 14.72 12.54 -20.63
CA ARG A 18 15.70 12.82 -21.68
C ARG A 18 15.03 12.64 -23.04
N SER A 19 15.11 13.64 -23.90
CA SER A 19 14.63 13.56 -25.28
C SER A 19 15.55 12.67 -26.12
N ALA A 20 15.08 12.26 -27.31
CA ALA A 20 15.90 11.56 -28.29
C ALA A 20 17.13 12.37 -28.74
N SER A 21 17.05 13.70 -28.67
CA SER A 21 18.17 14.62 -28.91
C SER A 21 19.15 14.76 -27.72
N GLY A 22 18.93 14.02 -26.63
CA GLY A 22 19.78 14.04 -25.45
C GLY A 22 19.49 15.17 -24.45
N ALA A 23 18.58 16.09 -24.76
CA ALA A 23 18.21 17.19 -23.87
C ALA A 23 17.40 16.70 -22.67
N VAL A 24 17.70 17.23 -21.49
CA VAL A 24 17.02 16.89 -20.24
C VAL A 24 15.98 17.95 -19.93
N HIS A 25 14.72 17.54 -19.75
CA HIS A 25 13.63 18.44 -19.39
C HIS A 25 12.81 17.88 -18.23
N ARG A 26 12.14 18.77 -17.51
CA ARG A 26 11.26 18.43 -16.39
C ARG A 26 9.81 18.50 -16.85
N GLU A 27 9.10 17.39 -16.71
CA GLU A 27 7.70 17.26 -17.07
C GLU A 27 6.85 17.00 -15.82
N ARG A 28 5.65 17.58 -15.75
CA ARG A 28 4.67 17.23 -14.73
C ARG A 28 3.93 15.98 -15.18
N ALA A 29 4.27 14.84 -14.59
CA ALA A 29 3.50 13.62 -14.80
C ALA A 29 2.38 13.53 -13.78
N PRO A 30 1.16 13.09 -14.16
CA PRO A 30 0.14 12.74 -13.19
C PRO A 30 0.71 11.70 -12.23
N LEU A 31 0.51 11.92 -10.93
CA LEU A 31 0.68 10.82 -10.00
C LEU A 31 -0.35 9.77 -10.40
N PRO A 32 0.06 8.49 -10.56
CA PRO A 32 -0.92 7.44 -10.68
C PRO A 32 -1.87 7.58 -9.49
N LEU A 33 -3.17 7.64 -9.78
CA LEU A 33 -4.19 7.67 -8.73
C LEU A 33 -3.87 6.50 -7.80
N PRO A 34 -3.79 6.70 -6.48
CA PRO A 34 -3.82 5.58 -5.57
C PRO A 34 -5.03 4.77 -5.99
N ARG A 35 -4.85 3.48 -6.34
CA ARG A 35 -6.01 2.62 -6.49
C ARG A 35 -6.61 2.55 -5.10
N ALA A 36 -7.61 3.38 -4.88
CA ALA A 36 -8.41 3.33 -3.68
C ALA A 36 -8.98 1.92 -3.67
N CYS A 37 -8.48 1.16 -2.72
CA CYS A 37 -8.99 -0.13 -2.36
C CYS A 37 -10.50 0.07 -2.08
N SER A 38 -11.37 -0.71 -2.73
CA SER A 38 -12.84 -0.59 -2.60
C SER A 38 -13.25 -0.69 -1.12
N ASP A 39 -14.46 -0.27 -0.74
CA ASP A 39 -14.95 -0.43 0.65
C ASP A 39 -14.83 -1.88 1.16
N GLU A 40 -14.87 -2.85 0.24
CA GLU A 40 -14.61 -4.27 0.44
C GLU A 40 -13.19 -4.61 0.91
N SER A 41 -12.32 -3.62 1.08
CA SER A 41 -10.94 -3.74 1.55
C SER A 41 -10.78 -3.51 3.04
N MET A 42 -11.76 -2.88 3.66
CA MET A 42 -11.68 -2.44 5.05
C MET A 42 -11.66 -3.61 6.03
N TRP A 43 -12.17 -4.78 5.65
CA TRP A 43 -12.11 -5.96 6.52
C TRP A 43 -10.66 -6.40 6.74
N LEU A 44 -9.78 -6.30 5.72
CA LEU A 44 -8.38 -6.70 5.86
C LEU A 44 -7.61 -5.74 6.77
N SER A 45 -7.93 -4.44 6.73
CA SER A 45 -7.30 -3.47 7.62
C SER A 45 -7.71 -3.66 9.07
N ARG A 46 -8.97 -3.99 9.32
CA ARG A 46 -9.44 -4.39 10.63
C ARG A 46 -8.77 -5.69 11.08
N LEU A 47 -8.73 -6.70 10.23
CA LEU A 47 -8.13 -7.99 10.55
C LEU A 47 -6.65 -7.86 10.89
N LEU A 48 -5.88 -7.13 10.08
CA LEU A 48 -4.47 -6.87 10.36
C LEU A 48 -4.28 -6.06 11.66
N TYR A 49 -5.16 -5.09 11.92
CA TYR A 49 -5.14 -4.33 13.17
C TYR A 49 -5.43 -5.21 14.39
N GLU A 50 -6.45 -6.07 14.33
CA GLU A 50 -6.83 -7.01 15.39
C GLU A 50 -5.70 -7.99 15.73
N HIS A 51 -4.89 -8.36 14.74
CA HIS A 51 -3.76 -9.26 14.91
C HIS A 51 -2.42 -8.56 15.13
N ASN A 52 -2.38 -7.24 15.35
CA ASN A 52 -1.12 -6.48 15.53
C ASN A 52 -0.15 -6.63 14.35
N LEU A 53 -0.68 -6.69 13.13
CA LEU A 53 0.09 -6.88 11.91
C LEU A 53 0.04 -5.65 11.00
N LYS A 54 1.17 -5.42 10.32
CA LYS A 54 1.26 -4.50 9.19
C LYS A 54 1.68 -5.24 7.95
N ALA A 55 1.08 -4.91 6.82
CA ALA A 55 1.39 -5.50 5.54
C ALA A 55 2.18 -4.52 4.66
N TYR A 56 3.26 -4.99 4.06
CA TYR A 56 4.13 -4.25 3.16
C TYR A 56 4.24 -4.97 1.82
N LYS A 57 4.58 -4.20 0.77
CA LYS A 57 4.90 -4.78 -0.55
C LYS A 57 6.10 -5.72 -0.46
N PRO A 58 6.22 -6.71 -1.37
CA PRO A 58 7.32 -7.67 -1.34
C PRO A 58 8.67 -7.00 -1.66
N GLU A 59 8.64 -5.88 -2.39
CA GLU A 59 9.82 -5.06 -2.70
C GLU A 59 10.36 -4.30 -1.48
N VAL A 60 9.52 -4.04 -0.47
CA VAL A 60 9.89 -3.28 0.72
C VAL A 60 10.78 -4.13 1.63
N ASN A 61 11.90 -3.56 2.06
CA ASN A 61 12.74 -4.13 3.09
C ASN A 61 12.16 -3.81 4.47
N VAL A 62 11.37 -4.74 5.00
CA VAL A 62 10.78 -4.61 6.35
C VAL A 62 11.81 -4.53 7.48
N HIS A 63 13.08 -4.89 7.24
CA HIS A 63 14.12 -4.71 8.25
C HIS A 63 14.61 -3.26 8.34
N ASP A 64 14.48 -2.45 7.29
CA ASP A 64 14.87 -1.03 7.30
C ASP A 64 13.75 -0.16 7.90
N PRO A 65 13.97 0.51 9.05
CA PRO A 65 13.00 1.45 9.61
C PRO A 65 12.58 2.57 8.66
N LYS A 66 13.46 2.99 7.74
CA LYS A 66 13.14 4.03 6.75
C LYS A 66 12.14 3.56 5.73
N GLU A 67 12.11 2.26 5.43
CA GLU A 67 11.19 1.68 4.47
C GLU A 67 9.88 1.21 5.13
N ARG A 68 9.86 0.96 6.44
CA ARG A 68 8.64 0.65 7.23
C ARG A 68 7.69 1.84 7.47
N ARG A 69 7.66 2.82 6.57
CA ARG A 69 6.79 3.98 6.69
C ARG A 69 5.35 3.65 6.27
N PRO A 70 4.33 4.35 6.80
CA PRO A 70 2.93 4.16 6.42
C PRO A 70 2.68 4.25 4.91
N MET A 71 3.44 5.07 4.19
CA MET A 71 3.30 5.23 2.74
C MET A 71 3.72 3.99 1.93
N ASN A 72 4.49 3.07 2.55
CA ASN A 72 4.91 1.81 1.94
C ASN A 72 4.06 0.62 2.40
N GLU A 73 3.09 0.84 3.29
CA GLU A 73 2.14 -0.20 3.71
C GLU A 73 1.23 -0.56 2.52
N SER A 74 1.10 -1.85 2.23
CA SER A 74 0.39 -2.36 1.05
C SER A 74 -1.11 -2.11 1.12
N ILE A 75 -1.64 -2.04 2.34
CA ILE A 75 -3.06 -1.84 2.62
C ILE A 75 -3.60 -0.50 2.11
N THR A 76 -2.73 0.50 2.06
CA THR A 76 -3.07 1.85 1.60
C THR A 76 -2.98 1.97 0.08
N THR A 77 -2.33 1.03 -0.61
CA THR A 77 -1.90 1.26 -2.00
C THR A 77 -2.29 0.18 -3.01
N HIS A 78 -2.27 -1.13 -2.68
CA HIS A 78 -2.32 -2.17 -3.73
C HIS A 78 -2.86 -3.55 -3.34
N TRP A 79 -3.44 -3.77 -2.15
CA TRP A 79 -3.77 -5.14 -1.73
C TRP A 79 -4.75 -5.88 -2.67
N CYS A 80 -5.61 -5.16 -3.42
CA CYS A 80 -6.61 -5.73 -4.33
C CYS A 80 -6.06 -6.39 -5.61
N VAL A 81 -4.73 -6.41 -5.80
CA VAL A 81 -4.08 -7.01 -6.99
C VAL A 81 -3.71 -8.48 -6.76
N GLY A 82 -3.84 -8.99 -5.53
CA GLY A 82 -3.45 -10.36 -5.18
C GLY A 82 -1.94 -10.54 -5.02
N ASP A 83 -1.19 -9.43 -4.85
CA ASP A 83 0.25 -9.46 -4.64
C ASP A 83 0.61 -10.13 -3.31
N GLU A 84 1.76 -10.82 -3.28
CA GLU A 84 2.34 -11.34 -2.04
C GLU A 84 2.68 -10.20 -1.07
N LEU A 85 2.34 -10.35 0.20
CA LEU A 85 2.57 -9.33 1.23
C LEU A 85 3.61 -9.79 2.24
N LYS A 86 4.52 -8.89 2.59
CA LYS A 86 5.41 -9.08 3.75
C LYS A 86 4.71 -8.57 5.00
N LEU A 87 4.59 -9.44 5.98
CA LEU A 87 3.94 -9.10 7.25
C LEU A 87 4.98 -8.71 8.31
N TRP A 88 4.62 -7.71 9.11
CA TRP A 88 5.40 -7.21 10.22
C TRP A 88 4.53 -7.18 11.48
N SER A 89 5.02 -7.79 12.55
CA SER A 89 4.39 -7.77 13.87
C SER A 89 4.72 -6.46 14.59
N THR A 90 3.70 -5.65 14.89
CA THR A 90 3.86 -4.41 15.66
C THR A 90 4.13 -4.71 17.14
N GLU A 91 3.57 -5.81 17.64
CA GLU A 91 3.77 -6.30 19.01
C GLU A 91 5.20 -6.76 19.23
N ARG A 92 5.70 -7.67 18.38
CA ARG A 92 7.06 -8.22 18.50
C ARG A 92 8.14 -7.29 17.94
N ARG A 93 7.75 -6.27 17.18
CA ARG A 93 8.66 -5.40 16.42
C ARG A 93 9.65 -6.21 15.57
N ALA A 94 9.13 -7.24 14.91
CA ALA A 94 9.88 -8.16 14.06
C ALA A 94 9.03 -8.59 12.85
N PRO A 95 9.62 -9.23 11.82
CA PRO A 95 8.85 -9.88 10.76
C PRO A 95 7.87 -10.89 11.35
N ALA A 96 6.68 -11.00 10.76
CA ALA A 96 5.64 -11.89 11.28
C ALA A 96 6.10 -13.35 11.23
N ASP A 97 5.89 -14.09 12.31
CA ASP A 97 6.30 -15.49 12.40
C ASP A 97 5.27 -16.42 11.74
N ALA A 98 5.61 -17.72 11.69
CA ALA A 98 4.74 -18.72 11.09
C ALA A 98 3.37 -18.82 11.78
N ALA A 99 3.29 -18.59 13.09
CA ALA A 99 2.04 -18.70 13.85
C ALA A 99 1.10 -17.52 13.56
N GLU A 100 1.64 -16.30 13.52
CA GLU A 100 0.89 -15.10 13.11
C GLU A 100 0.43 -15.21 11.65
N GLN A 101 1.28 -15.72 10.76
CA GLN A 101 0.91 -15.96 9.36
C GLN A 101 -0.18 -17.02 9.22
N CYS A 102 -0.11 -18.12 9.99
CA CYS A 102 -1.13 -19.15 10.00
C CYS A 102 -2.45 -18.64 10.57
N THR A 103 -2.41 -17.84 11.64
CA THR A 103 -3.60 -17.22 12.24
C THR A 103 -4.30 -16.32 11.22
N LEU A 104 -3.55 -15.45 10.54
CA LEU A 104 -4.11 -14.57 9.52
C LEU A 104 -4.71 -15.38 8.36
N LYS A 105 -4.03 -16.42 7.88
CA LYS A 105 -4.55 -17.32 6.84
C LYS A 105 -5.84 -18.02 7.27
N GLY A 106 -5.91 -18.50 8.50
CA GLY A 106 -7.11 -19.13 9.06
C GLY A 106 -8.29 -18.15 9.12
N ALA A 107 -8.05 -16.91 9.55
CA ALA A 107 -9.07 -15.88 9.60
C ALA A 107 -9.57 -15.48 8.20
N LEU A 108 -8.66 -15.42 7.22
CA LEU A 108 -8.99 -15.20 5.81
C LEU A 108 -9.93 -16.29 5.27
N THR A 109 -9.62 -17.56 5.53
CA THR A 109 -10.45 -18.70 5.09
C THR A 109 -11.77 -18.86 5.84
N SER A 110 -11.93 -18.22 6.99
CA SER A 110 -13.19 -18.25 7.75
C SER A 110 -14.13 -17.12 7.37
N THR A 111 -13.62 -16.08 6.71
CA THR A 111 -14.38 -14.88 6.34
C THR A 111 -15.04 -14.99 4.96
N PHE A 112 -14.52 -15.88 4.10
CA PHE A 112 -14.98 -16.14 2.73
C PHE A 112 -15.19 -17.65 2.52
#